data_AF-A0A958JZJ7-F1
#
_entry.id   AF-A0A958JZJ7-F1
#
_cell.length_a   1.000
_cell.length_b   1.000
_cell.length_c   1.000
_cell.angle_alpha   90.00
_cell.angle_beta   90.00
_cell.angle_gamma   90.00
#
_symmetry.space_group_name_H-M   'P 1'
#
loop_
_entity.id
_entity.type
_entity.pdbx_description
1 polymer ?
#
loop_
_entity_poly.entity_id
_entity_poly.type
_entity_poly.pdbx_seq_one_letter_code
_entity_poly.pdbx_strand_id
1 'polypeptide(L)'
;YYSGNKSRIPSWQGGERIFFQSESHSNNAGVSRRFIHMLGQVKNPGEYSTEDGADFYTYLAKAGGPLGDSDFSKVEIVRVENGEKLSIVFDVEKGARLPVLRGGDMVMVHAKDENTIISNVTSVVQSITTILFAAVAL
;
A
#
# COMPACT_ATOMS: atom_id res chain seq x y z
N TYR A 1 17.05 16.62 25.12
CA TYR A 1 16.81 15.25 25.61
C TYR A 1 15.35 15.13 25.99
N TYR A 2 14.53 14.44 25.19
CA TYR A 2 13.09 14.29 25.47
C TYR A 2 12.90 13.14 26.47
N SER A 3 12.52 13.46 27.72
CA SER A 3 12.07 12.49 28.72
C SER A 3 10.55 12.39 28.69
N GLY A 4 10.03 11.68 27.68
CA GLY A 4 8.61 11.37 27.55
C GLY A 4 8.34 9.91 27.93
N ASN A 5 7.25 9.69 28.66
CA ASN A 5 6.69 8.40 29.07
C ASN A 5 6.82 7.33 27.96
N LYS A 6 7.29 6.12 28.30
CA LYS A 6 7.70 5.05 27.37
C LYS A 6 6.68 4.89 26.25
N SER A 7 7.04 5.46 25.10
CA SER A 7 6.21 5.58 23.92
C SER A 7 5.72 4.21 23.49
N ARG A 8 4.48 4.12 23.02
CA ARG A 8 3.89 2.94 22.36
C ARG A 8 4.55 2.75 20.98
N ILE A 9 5.88 2.71 20.95
CA ILE A 9 6.64 2.35 19.76
C ILE A 9 6.37 0.85 19.52
N PRO A 10 5.77 0.47 18.38
CA PRO A 10 5.65 -0.93 18.03
C PRO A 10 7.06 -1.53 17.99
N SER A 11 7.21 -2.75 18.51
CA SER A 11 8.47 -3.48 18.38
C SER A 11 8.69 -3.76 16.90
N TRP A 12 9.76 -3.22 16.32
CA TRP A 12 10.18 -3.54 14.96
C TRP A 12 10.34 -5.06 14.81
N GLN A 13 9.49 -5.70 14.00
CA GLN A 13 9.57 -7.16 13.75
C GLN A 13 10.43 -7.50 12.53
N GLY A 14 10.84 -6.49 11.76
CA GLY A 14 11.53 -6.66 10.48
C GLY A 14 10.56 -7.04 9.35
N GLY A 15 10.78 -6.52 8.14
CA GLY A 15 9.91 -6.73 6.98
C GLY A 15 8.98 -5.56 6.63
N GLU A 16 8.84 -4.58 7.53
CA GLU A 16 8.07 -3.36 7.28
C GLU A 16 8.87 -2.39 6.38
N ARG A 17 8.20 -1.82 5.36
CA ARG A 17 8.75 -0.71 4.56
C ARG A 17 8.31 0.61 5.16
N ILE A 18 9.23 1.36 5.75
CA ILE A 18 8.97 2.69 6.28
C ILE A 18 9.37 3.73 5.23
N PHE A 19 8.40 4.53 4.79
CA PHE A 19 8.63 5.66 3.89
C PHE A 19 8.81 6.92 4.71
N PHE A 20 10.00 7.52 4.60
CA PHE A 20 10.24 8.86 5.12
C PHE A 20 9.91 9.86 4.02
N GLN A 21 8.80 10.56 4.18
CA GLN A 21 8.58 11.77 3.41
C GLN A 21 9.45 12.86 4.03
N SER A 22 10.38 13.41 3.24
CA SER A 22 10.97 14.68 3.62
C SER A 22 9.89 15.72 3.41
N GLU A 23 9.25 16.16 4.50
CA GLU A 23 8.64 17.49 4.50
C GLU A 23 9.79 18.48 4.32
N SER A 24 10.13 18.76 3.07
CA SER A 24 10.90 19.94 2.76
C SER A 24 10.08 21.09 3.34
N HIS A 25 10.56 21.68 4.44
CA HIS A 25 10.24 23.06 4.81
C HIS A 25 10.78 23.98 3.69
N SER A 26 10.27 23.78 2.49
CA SER A 26 10.32 24.75 1.43
C SER A 26 9.17 25.66 1.77
N ASN A 27 9.47 26.94 1.91
CA ASN A 27 8.48 28.02 2.08
C ASN A 27 7.60 28.18 0.80
N ASN A 28 7.48 27.11 0.02
CA ASN A 28 6.84 26.93 -1.25
C ASN A 28 5.94 25.69 -1.15
N ALA A 29 4.80 25.82 -0.48
CA ALA A 29 3.69 24.85 -0.60
C ALA A 29 3.27 24.60 -2.08
N GLY A 30 3.78 25.41 -3.03
CA GLY A 30 3.64 25.23 -4.47
C GLY A 30 4.64 24.27 -5.13
N VAL A 31 5.72 23.83 -4.49
CA VAL A 31 6.70 22.89 -5.10
C VAL A 31 6.24 21.43 -4.94
N SER A 32 5.75 21.02 -3.77
CA SER A 32 5.13 19.69 -3.58
C SER A 32 3.91 19.50 -4.48
N ARG A 33 3.19 20.60 -4.77
CA ARG A 33 2.10 20.66 -5.76
C ARG A 33 2.52 20.47 -7.22
N ARG A 34 3.80 20.25 -7.51
CA ARG A 34 4.31 19.96 -8.86
C ARG A 34 4.68 18.50 -9.07
N PHE A 35 4.61 17.66 -8.02
CA PHE A 35 5.01 16.26 -8.11
C PHE A 35 3.92 15.35 -7.58
N ILE A 36 3.85 14.15 -8.12
CA ILE A 36 3.07 13.03 -7.61
C ILE A 36 4.05 11.97 -7.15
N HIS A 37 3.83 11.42 -5.96
CA HIS A 37 4.65 10.35 -5.41
C HIS A 37 4.00 9.01 -5.76
N MET A 38 4.61 8.24 -6.65
CA MET A 38 4.18 6.88 -6.98
C MET A 38 4.97 5.88 -6.14
N LEU A 39 4.29 5.18 -5.24
CA LEU A 39 4.88 4.25 -4.29
C LEU A 39 4.24 2.85 -4.39
N GLY A 40 4.90 1.86 -3.81
CA GLY A 40 4.40 0.49 -3.73
C GLY A 40 4.88 -0.41 -4.87
N GLN A 41 4.02 -1.30 -5.35
CA GLN A 41 4.35 -2.28 -6.41
C GLN A 41 4.31 -1.67 -7.81
N VAL A 42 5.29 -0.82 -8.09
CA VAL A 42 5.54 -0.26 -9.43
C VAL A 42 7.02 -0.36 -9.75
N LYS A 43 7.39 -0.47 -11.03
CA LYS A 43 8.76 -0.82 -11.44
C LYS A 43 9.81 0.17 -10.93
N ASN A 44 9.50 1.45 -10.99
CA ASN A 44 10.32 2.53 -10.50
C ASN A 44 9.48 3.41 -9.54
N PRO A 45 9.44 3.12 -8.24
CA PRO A 45 8.78 4.00 -7.28
C PRO A 45 9.57 5.32 -7.16
N GLY A 46 8.88 6.43 -6.97
CA GLY A 46 9.52 7.75 -6.90
C GLY A 46 8.58 8.90 -7.18
N GLU A 47 9.18 10.06 -7.42
CA GLU A 47 8.48 11.32 -7.67
C GLU A 47 8.38 11.60 -9.16
N TYR A 48 7.21 12.02 -9.61
CA TYR A 48 6.92 12.29 -11.02
C TYR A 48 6.32 13.68 -11.17
N SER A 49 6.84 14.49 -12.09
CA SER A 49 6.28 15.82 -12.36
C SER A 49 4.83 15.72 -12.82
N THR A 50 3.97 16.55 -12.26
CA THR A 50 2.58 16.66 -12.68
C THR A 50 2.49 17.18 -14.11
N GLU A 51 1.58 16.61 -14.88
CA GLU A 51 1.29 17.01 -16.25
C GLU A 51 -0.21 17.22 -16.47
N ASP A 52 -0.54 18.17 -17.34
CA ASP A 52 -1.93 18.50 -17.66
C ASP A 52 -2.60 17.35 -18.42
N GLY A 53 -3.76 16.91 -17.92
CA GLY A 53 -4.52 15.80 -18.51
C GLY A 53 -3.92 14.41 -18.26
N ALA A 54 -2.83 14.31 -17.50
CA ALA A 54 -2.27 13.02 -17.11
C ALA A 54 -3.14 12.33 -16.06
N ASP A 55 -3.40 11.04 -16.29
CA ASP A 55 -4.16 10.16 -15.41
C ASP A 55 -3.25 9.15 -14.71
N PHE A 56 -3.84 8.30 -13.87
CA PHE A 56 -3.11 7.22 -13.19
C PHE A 56 -2.27 6.35 -14.14
N TYR A 57 -2.80 5.98 -15.31
CA TYR A 57 -2.09 5.15 -16.28
C TYR A 57 -0.84 5.84 -16.84
N THR A 58 -0.92 7.16 -17.06
CA THR A 58 0.22 7.96 -17.51
C THR A 58 1.37 7.88 -16.51
N TYR A 59 1.09 8.04 -15.22
CA TYR A 59 2.12 7.94 -14.17
C TYR A 59 2.58 6.50 -13.96
N LEU A 60 1.70 5.51 -14.07
CA LEU A 60 2.06 4.10 -14.02
C LEU A 60 3.02 3.72 -15.15
N ALA A 61 2.78 4.22 -16.37
CA ALA A 61 3.65 4.00 -17.51
C ALA A 61 5.02 4.65 -17.30
N LYS A 62 5.07 5.89 -16.77
CA LYS A 62 6.34 6.55 -16.39
C LYS A 62 7.08 5.81 -15.30
N ALA A 63 6.36 5.22 -14.35
CA ALA A 63 6.92 4.34 -13.35
C ALA A 63 7.44 3.02 -13.94
N GLY A 64 7.32 2.79 -15.26
CA GLY A 64 7.79 1.58 -15.93
C GLY A 64 6.82 0.42 -15.88
N GLY A 65 5.56 0.68 -15.49
CA GLY A 65 4.50 -0.30 -15.37
C GLY A 65 4.38 -0.96 -13.99
N PRO A 66 3.40 -1.88 -13.85
CA PRO A 66 3.23 -2.70 -12.66
C PRO A 66 4.43 -3.60 -12.35
N LEU A 67 4.60 -3.99 -11.09
CA LEU A 67 5.24 -5.28 -10.79
C LEU A 67 4.24 -6.44 -10.94
N GLY A 68 4.74 -7.66 -11.11
CA GLY A 68 3.87 -8.85 -11.30
C GLY A 68 2.95 -9.16 -10.12
N ASP A 69 3.29 -8.71 -8.92
CA ASP A 69 2.55 -8.88 -7.67
C ASP A 69 1.70 -7.65 -7.29
N SER A 70 1.40 -6.76 -8.23
CA SER A 70 0.60 -5.55 -7.95
C SER A 70 -0.89 -5.84 -7.82
N ASP A 71 -1.56 -5.26 -6.82
CA ASP A 71 -3.02 -5.26 -6.68
C ASP A 71 -3.61 -3.94 -7.17
N PHE A 72 -4.24 -3.97 -8.33
CA PHE A 72 -4.91 -2.82 -8.93
C PHE A 72 -6.39 -2.70 -8.54
N SER A 73 -6.92 -3.65 -7.77
CA SER A 73 -8.28 -3.57 -7.22
C SER A 73 -8.39 -2.55 -6.07
N LYS A 74 -7.25 -2.18 -5.47
CA LYS A 74 -7.14 -1.27 -4.34
C LYS A 74 -5.96 -0.32 -4.50
N VAL A 75 -6.05 0.62 -5.44
CA VAL A 75 -5.07 1.73 -5.49
C VAL A 75 -5.53 2.84 -4.54
N GLU A 76 -4.63 3.30 -3.67
CA GLU A 76 -4.91 4.38 -2.71
C GLU A 76 -4.22 5.67 -3.16
N ILE A 77 -4.98 6.77 -3.19
CA ILE A 77 -4.44 8.13 -3.25
C ILE A 77 -4.56 8.75 -1.87
N VAL A 78 -3.42 9.13 -1.31
CA VAL A 78 -3.31 9.95 -0.12
C VAL A 78 -3.05 11.39 -0.54
N ARG A 79 -3.93 12.29 -0.13
CA ARG A 79 -3.81 13.72 -0.35
C ARG A 79 -3.92 14.46 0.97
N VAL A 80 -3.14 15.52 1.14
CA VAL A 80 -3.32 16.45 2.26
C VAL A 80 -3.97 17.72 1.74
N GLU A 81 -5.22 17.98 2.16
CA GLU A 81 -5.93 19.23 1.87
C GLU A 81 -6.24 19.94 3.18
N ASN A 82 -5.89 21.23 3.29
CA ASN A 82 -6.12 22.06 4.49
C ASN A 82 -5.57 21.47 5.81
N GLY A 83 -4.53 20.64 5.73
CA GLY A 83 -3.94 19.96 6.90
C GLY A 83 -4.64 18.66 7.29
N GLU A 84 -5.69 18.25 6.55
CA GLU A 84 -6.37 16.99 6.74
C GLU A 84 -5.94 15.95 5.70
N LYS A 85 -5.75 14.70 6.14
CA LYS A 85 -5.45 13.58 5.25
C LYS A 85 -6.75 13.06 4.63
N LEU A 86 -6.85 13.18 3.31
CA LEU A 86 -7.86 12.53 2.48
C LEU A 86 -7.27 11.25 1.87
N SER A 87 -7.98 10.13 2.00
CA SER A 87 -7.64 8.86 1.35
C SER A 87 -8.74 8.48 0.37
N ILE A 88 -8.36 8.25 -0.89
CA ILE A 88 -9.27 7.89 -1.98
C ILE A 88 -8.80 6.53 -2.50
N VAL A 89 -9.63 5.50 -2.30
CA VAL A 89 -9.36 4.15 -2.81
C VAL A 89 -10.19 3.92 -4.05
N PHE A 90 -9.57 3.41 -5.11
CA PHE A 90 -10.26 3.08 -6.35
C PHE A 90 -9.76 1.75 -6.95
N ASP A 91 -10.67 1.12 -7.68
CA ASP A 91 -10.45 -0.15 -8.37
C ASP A 91 -10.24 0.15 -9.86
N VAL A 92 -9.01 -0.08 -10.33
CA VAL A 92 -8.62 0.15 -11.72
C VAL A 92 -9.17 -0.96 -12.62
N GLU A 93 -9.27 -2.19 -12.09
CA GLU A 93 -9.67 -3.38 -12.84
C GLU A 93 -11.15 -3.35 -13.23
N LYS A 94 -12.00 -2.76 -12.39
CA LYS A 94 -13.44 -2.62 -12.66
C LYS A 94 -13.80 -1.51 -13.64
N GLY A 95 -12.81 -0.84 -14.24
CA GLY A 95 -13.04 0.28 -15.15
C GLY A 95 -13.74 1.46 -14.47
N ALA A 96 -13.54 1.62 -13.16
CA ALA A 96 -14.08 2.74 -12.42
C ALA A 96 -13.53 4.06 -12.99
N ARG A 97 -14.32 5.13 -12.88
CA ARG A 97 -13.84 6.48 -13.20
C ARG A 97 -12.62 6.78 -12.35
N LEU A 98 -11.47 6.94 -13.01
CA LEU A 98 -10.23 7.25 -12.33
C LEU A 98 -10.33 8.62 -11.67
N PRO A 99 -9.95 8.74 -10.38
CA PRO A 99 -9.86 10.04 -9.73
C PRO A 99 -8.77 10.88 -10.40
N VAL A 100 -9.00 12.20 -10.44
CA VAL A 100 -8.03 13.15 -10.98
C VAL A 100 -6.89 13.31 -9.97
N LEU A 101 -5.69 12.97 -10.42
CA LEU A 101 -4.46 13.18 -9.66
C LEU A 101 -4.07 14.65 -9.66
N ARG A 102 -3.61 15.12 -8.50
CA ARG A 102 -3.12 16.48 -8.27
C ARG A 102 -1.69 16.41 -7.75
N GLY A 103 -0.94 17.48 -7.96
CA GLY A 103 0.36 17.57 -7.32
C GLY A 103 0.25 17.59 -5.80
N GLY A 104 1.18 16.92 -5.16
CA GLY A 104 1.17 16.60 -3.74
C GLY A 104 0.46 15.29 -3.43
N ASP A 105 -0.15 14.63 -4.42
CA ASP A 105 -0.75 13.32 -4.22
C ASP A 105 0.32 12.26 -4.04
N MET A 106 0.05 11.35 -3.13
CA MET A 106 0.76 10.10 -2.97
C MET A 106 -0.12 8.97 -3.46
N VAL A 107 0.30 8.32 -4.53
CA VAL A 107 -0.35 7.15 -5.11
C VAL A 107 0.35 5.91 -4.61
N MET A 108 -0.37 5.07 -3.86
CA MET A 108 0.13 3.82 -3.33
C MET A 108 -0.50 2.65 -4.09
N VAL A 109 0.34 1.86 -4.74
CA VAL A 109 -0.05 0.60 -5.37
C VAL A 109 0.30 -0.53 -4.42
N HIS A 110 -0.72 -1.21 -3.92
CA HIS A 110 -0.51 -2.31 -2.98
C HIS A 110 0.00 -3.55 -3.70
N ALA A 111 0.68 -4.43 -2.95
CA ALA A 111 0.90 -5.79 -3.41
C ALA A 111 -0.42 -6.56 -3.31
N LYS A 112 -0.60 -7.57 -4.15
CA LYS A 112 -1.61 -8.59 -3.91
C LYS A 112 -1.31 -9.21 -2.56
N ASP A 113 -2.30 -9.21 -1.69
CA ASP A 113 -2.21 -9.89 -0.40
C ASP A 113 -1.96 -11.39 -0.63
N GLU A 114 -0.69 -11.81 -0.71
CA GLU A 114 -0.30 -13.22 -0.66
C GLU A 114 -0.21 -13.69 0.80
N ASN A 115 -1.32 -13.66 1.53
CA ASN A 115 -1.45 -14.40 2.80
C ASN A 115 -2.40 -15.59 2.64
N THR A 116 -1.84 -16.73 2.18
CA THR A 116 -1.84 -18.02 2.91
C THR A 116 -2.85 -18.16 4.06
N ILE A 117 -4.06 -18.75 3.89
CA ILE A 117 -4.77 -19.57 4.92
C ILE A 117 -5.91 -20.43 4.28
N ILE A 118 -5.70 -21.39 3.37
CA ILE A 118 -6.58 -22.62 3.31
C ILE A 118 -5.88 -23.86 2.71
N SER A 119 -4.60 -24.12 2.99
CA SER A 119 -4.00 -25.43 2.62
C SER A 119 -3.43 -26.24 3.78
N ASN A 120 -3.38 -25.70 5.01
CA ASN A 120 -2.92 -26.46 6.18
C ASN A 120 -4.03 -26.72 7.22
N VAL A 121 -5.23 -26.14 7.05
CA VAL A 121 -6.38 -26.42 7.92
C VAL A 121 -6.90 -27.84 7.69
N THR A 122 -6.75 -28.38 6.48
CA THR A 122 -7.14 -29.76 6.16
C THR A 122 -6.24 -30.81 6.82
N SER A 123 -4.96 -30.51 7.09
CA SER A 123 -4.03 -31.49 7.67
C SER A 123 -4.13 -31.61 9.18
N VAL A 124 -4.55 -30.56 9.89
CA VAL A 124 -4.75 -30.61 11.36
C VAL A 124 -6.07 -31.32 11.71
N VAL A 125 -7.09 -31.21 10.86
CA VAL A 125 -8.40 -31.85 11.11
C VAL A 125 -8.32 -33.39 10.94
N GLN A 126 -7.35 -33.92 10.20
CA GLN A 126 -7.16 -35.38 10.06
C GLN A 126 -6.45 -36.03 11.26
N SER A 127 -5.65 -35.31 12.06
CA SER A 127 -4.93 -35.94 13.17
C SER A 127 -5.79 -36.18 14.41
N ILE A 128 -6.84 -35.39 14.62
CA ILE A 128 -7.77 -35.58 15.76
C ILE A 128 -8.72 -36.76 15.53
N THR A 129 -9.12 -37.02 14.29
CA THR A 129 -10.08 -38.09 13.98
C THR A 129 -9.50 -39.50 14.15
N THR A 130 -8.20 -39.69 13.92
CA THR A 130 -7.55 -41.01 14.04
C THR A 130 -7.45 -41.52 15.48
N ILE A 131 -7.29 -40.64 16.47
CA ILE A 131 -7.19 -41.04 17.88
C ILE A 131 -8.53 -41.63 18.38
N LEU A 132 -9.67 -41.15 17.85
CA LEU A 132 -10.98 -41.63 18.30
C LEU A 132 -11.28 -43.08 17.84
N PHE A 133 -10.74 -43.53 16.69
CA PHE A 133 -10.96 -44.90 16.23
C PHE A 133 -10.07 -45.93 16.93
N ALA A 134 -8.89 -45.54 17.43
CA ALA A 134 -7.99 -46.45 18.13
C ALA A 134 -8.49 -46.85 19.54
N ALA A 135 -9.31 -46.01 20.19
CA ALA A 135 -9.82 -46.26 21.54
C ALA A 135 -11.11 -47.12 21.58
N VAL A 136 -11.77 -47.36 20.43
CA VAL A 136 -13.00 -48.17 20.34
C VAL A 136 -12.71 -49.62 19.90
N ALA A 137 -11.46 -49.94 19.58
CA ALA A 137 -11.04 -51.26 19.09
C ALA A 137 -10.27 -52.12 20.11
N LEU A 138 -10.40 -51.85 21.42
CA LEU A 138 -9.82 -52.69 22.48
C LEU A 138 -10.81 -52.91 23.63
#